data_AF-A0A086K8R0-F1
#
_entry.id   AF-A0A086K8R0-F1
#
_cell.length_a   1.000
_cell.length_b   1.000
_cell.length_c   1.000
_cell.angle_alpha   90.00
_cell.angle_beta   90.00
_cell.angle_gamma   90.00
#
_symmetry.space_group_name_H-M   'P 1'
#
loop_
_entity.id
_entity.type
_entity.pdbx_description
1 polymer ?
#
loop_
_entity_poly.entity_id
_entity_poly.type
_entity_poly.pdbx_seq_one_letter_code
_entity_poly.pdbx_strand_id
1 'polypeptide(L)'
;MLYVSLCCAPPRCLFSGWATWYSFLRFFTSRSDFLCLKNVRNAKLCRYGTMASREPQERTTYAVVVPRSFRLLDELEKGQKGQVAEGVSFGLEEADDISLTKWSGTIFGPPGTAFENRIYCVSINCGPSYPDEPPEVCFRTRINMHSVDPNGVVLRSSFPLLRAWQRHYTLDLLLTALRQEMAAPANRRLPQPPEGDMY
;
A
#
# COMPACT_ATOMS: atom_id res chain seq x y z
N MET A 1 -45.07 -32.50 -18.40
CA MET A 1 -43.90 -31.61 -18.60
C MET A 1 -43.04 -31.69 -17.35
N LEU A 2 -41.76 -32.04 -17.49
CA LEU A 2 -40.66 -31.67 -16.59
C LEU A 2 -39.37 -32.15 -17.27
N TYR A 3 -38.46 -31.22 -17.57
CA TYR A 3 -37.15 -31.52 -18.16
C TYR A 3 -36.17 -31.84 -17.02
N VAL A 4 -35.40 -32.92 -17.17
CA VAL A 4 -34.21 -33.20 -16.34
C VAL A 4 -33.10 -33.63 -17.28
N SER A 5 -32.01 -32.87 -17.34
CA SER A 5 -30.76 -33.30 -17.98
C SER A 5 -29.57 -32.78 -17.17
N LEU A 6 -28.61 -33.65 -16.92
CA LEU A 6 -27.57 -33.48 -15.90
C LEU A 6 -26.41 -32.60 -16.38
N CYS A 7 -25.82 -31.85 -15.46
CA CYS A 7 -24.47 -31.31 -15.61
C CYS A 7 -23.44 -32.42 -15.33
N CYS A 8 -22.42 -32.55 -16.18
CA CYS A 8 -21.24 -33.38 -15.92
C CYS A 8 -20.11 -32.56 -15.27
N ALA A 9 -19.47 -33.14 -14.25
CA ALA A 9 -18.30 -32.58 -13.56
C ALA A 9 -16.97 -33.08 -14.19
N PRO A 10 -15.83 -32.38 -13.98
CA PRO A 10 -14.55 -32.71 -14.62
C PRO A 10 -13.72 -33.78 -13.86
N PRO A 11 -12.85 -34.54 -14.56
CA PRO A 11 -11.91 -35.47 -13.94
C PRO A 11 -10.59 -34.81 -13.52
N ARG A 12 -9.85 -35.51 -12.64
CA ARG A 12 -8.66 -35.03 -11.92
C ARG A 12 -7.34 -35.38 -12.64
N CYS A 13 -6.31 -34.57 -12.42
CA CYS A 13 -4.92 -34.90 -12.75
C CYS A 13 -4.23 -35.62 -11.58
N LEU A 14 -3.54 -36.72 -11.88
CA LEU A 14 -2.53 -37.35 -11.03
C LEU A 14 -1.60 -38.17 -11.94
N PHE A 15 -0.29 -37.86 -11.95
CA PHE A 15 0.78 -38.86 -12.01
C PHE A 15 2.13 -38.23 -11.67
N SER A 16 2.98 -39.01 -11.01
CA SER A 16 4.32 -38.65 -10.52
C SER A 16 5.37 -39.56 -11.16
N GLY A 17 6.65 -39.10 -11.24
CA GLY A 17 7.77 -40.02 -11.48
C GLY A 17 8.92 -39.54 -12.38
N TRP A 18 9.84 -38.77 -11.79
CA TRP A 18 11.31 -38.92 -11.83
C TRP A 18 12.07 -39.35 -13.12
N ALA A 19 13.20 -38.65 -13.33
CA ALA A 19 14.52 -39.16 -13.78
C ALA A 19 15.14 -38.62 -15.10
N THR A 20 16.10 -37.71 -14.92
CA THR A 20 17.47 -37.68 -15.51
C THR A 20 17.74 -37.50 -17.03
N TRP A 21 18.49 -36.42 -17.29
CA TRP A 21 19.78 -36.34 -18.03
C TRP A 21 19.84 -35.92 -19.53
N TYR A 22 20.67 -34.89 -19.72
CA TYR A 22 21.52 -34.54 -20.87
C TYR A 22 20.93 -34.23 -22.27
N SER A 23 20.97 -32.93 -22.58
CA SER A 23 21.62 -32.33 -23.76
C SER A 23 21.60 -33.06 -25.11
N PHE A 24 20.94 -32.45 -26.10
CA PHE A 24 21.58 -32.31 -27.42
C PHE A 24 21.35 -30.92 -28.02
N LEU A 25 22.40 -30.39 -28.65
CA LEU A 25 22.49 -29.05 -29.24
C LEU A 25 22.50 -29.18 -30.77
N ARG A 26 22.25 -28.08 -31.51
CA ARG A 26 22.32 -27.98 -33.01
C ARG A 26 21.16 -28.72 -33.72
N PHE A 27 20.74 -28.49 -34.97
CA PHE A 27 21.03 -27.54 -36.07
C PHE A 27 19.83 -27.63 -37.07
N PHE A 28 19.55 -26.73 -38.04
CA PHE A 28 20.26 -25.53 -38.50
C PHE A 28 19.27 -24.46 -39.06
N THR A 29 19.76 -23.60 -39.97
CA THR A 29 19.18 -22.43 -40.65
C THR A 29 18.40 -22.68 -41.95
N SER A 30 17.73 -21.62 -42.44
CA SER A 30 17.56 -21.24 -43.87
C SER A 30 16.31 -21.75 -44.63
N ARG A 31 15.68 -21.07 -45.59
CA ARG A 31 15.47 -19.65 -46.01
C ARG A 31 14.69 -19.72 -47.34
N SER A 32 13.87 -18.72 -47.64
CA SER A 32 13.45 -18.29 -48.99
C SER A 32 12.44 -19.13 -49.82
N ASP A 33 11.27 -18.50 -49.99
CA ASP A 33 10.67 -18.11 -51.27
C ASP A 33 10.20 -19.19 -52.27
N PHE A 34 8.88 -19.27 -52.46
CA PHE A 34 8.31 -19.42 -53.80
C PHE A 34 7.16 -18.44 -54.03
N LEU A 35 7.29 -17.63 -55.09
CA LEU A 35 6.28 -16.68 -55.51
C LEU A 35 5.11 -17.40 -56.19
N CYS A 36 3.89 -16.87 -56.01
CA CYS A 36 2.80 -17.12 -56.95
C CYS A 36 2.41 -15.79 -57.63
N LEU A 37 2.81 -15.64 -58.90
CA LEU A 37 2.51 -14.44 -59.68
C LEU A 37 1.13 -14.53 -60.34
N LYS A 38 0.35 -13.47 -60.17
CA LYS A 38 -0.63 -12.91 -61.13
C LYS A 38 -1.69 -13.85 -61.70
N ASN A 39 -2.96 -13.52 -61.40
CA ASN A 39 -3.85 -13.19 -62.52
C ASN A 39 -4.75 -12.00 -62.18
N VAL A 40 -5.02 -11.16 -63.17
CA VAL A 40 -5.69 -9.86 -63.03
C VAL A 40 -6.99 -9.88 -63.83
N ARG A 41 -8.11 -9.52 -63.21
CA ARG A 41 -9.27 -8.83 -63.83
C ARG A 41 -10.28 -8.36 -62.77
N ASN A 42 -10.67 -7.09 -62.89
CA ASN A 42 -11.88 -6.48 -62.31
C ASN A 42 -12.06 -6.49 -60.79
N ALA A 43 -11.35 -5.61 -60.10
CA ALA A 43 -11.84 -4.97 -58.87
C ALA A 43 -11.80 -3.44 -59.04
N LYS A 44 -12.88 -2.76 -58.65
CA LYS A 44 -13.04 -1.29 -58.79
C LYS A 44 -11.97 -0.54 -57.99
N LEU A 45 -11.53 0.60 -58.50
CA LEU A 45 -10.74 1.57 -57.74
C LEU A 45 -11.57 2.15 -56.58
N CYS A 46 -11.56 1.50 -55.42
CA CYS A 46 -11.74 2.22 -54.17
C CYS A 46 -10.42 2.92 -53.85
N ARG A 47 -10.42 4.26 -53.85
CA ARG A 47 -9.31 5.04 -53.28
C ARG A 47 -9.25 4.74 -51.79
N TYR A 48 -8.35 3.85 -51.38
CA TYR A 48 -7.93 3.78 -49.98
C TYR A 48 -7.15 5.05 -49.68
N GLY A 49 -7.85 6.06 -49.16
CA GLY A 49 -7.21 7.20 -48.54
C GLY A 49 -6.29 6.71 -47.44
N THR A 50 -5.08 7.26 -47.40
CA THR A 50 -4.05 6.95 -46.41
C THR A 50 -4.67 6.92 -45.01
N MET A 51 -4.57 5.79 -44.31
CA MET A 51 -4.95 5.72 -42.91
C MET A 51 -3.94 6.56 -42.12
N ALA A 52 -4.28 7.84 -41.94
CA ALA A 52 -3.58 8.71 -41.01
C ALA A 52 -3.63 8.06 -39.63
N SER A 53 -2.45 7.80 -39.08
CA SER A 53 -2.27 7.33 -37.72
C SER A 53 -3.01 8.27 -36.77
N ARG A 54 -4.14 7.83 -36.21
CA ARG A 54 -4.73 8.48 -35.04
C ARG A 54 -3.77 8.25 -33.89
N GLU A 55 -3.05 9.31 -33.54
CA GLU A 55 -2.24 9.37 -32.33
C GLU A 55 -3.11 8.98 -31.13
N PRO A 56 -2.60 8.21 -30.16
CA PRO A 56 -3.33 7.93 -28.93
C PRO A 56 -3.61 9.24 -28.22
N GLN A 57 -4.88 9.64 -28.17
CA GLN A 57 -5.29 10.89 -27.56
C GLN A 57 -4.97 10.84 -26.05
N GLU A 58 -3.93 11.58 -25.65
CA GLU A 58 -3.41 11.57 -24.29
C GLU A 58 -4.51 12.00 -23.32
N ARG A 59 -4.95 11.04 -22.49
CA ARG A 59 -6.09 11.24 -21.60
C ARG A 59 -5.59 11.97 -20.36
N THR A 60 -5.56 13.30 -20.41
CA THR A 60 -5.18 14.14 -19.27
C THR A 60 -6.08 13.84 -18.07
N THR A 61 -5.60 12.96 -17.19
CA THR A 61 -6.27 12.66 -15.92
C THR A 61 -6.04 13.85 -14.99
N TYR A 62 -6.97 14.80 -15.01
CA TYR A 62 -7.04 15.85 -13.99
C TYR A 62 -7.18 15.17 -12.63
N ALA A 63 -6.07 15.11 -11.88
CA ALA A 63 -6.07 14.52 -10.56
C ALA A 63 -6.91 15.39 -9.63
N VAL A 64 -8.07 14.88 -9.20
CA VAL A 64 -8.95 15.58 -8.26
C VAL A 64 -8.25 15.61 -6.90
N VAL A 65 -7.71 16.78 -6.55
CA VAL A 65 -7.02 16.99 -5.27
C VAL A 65 -8.07 17.16 -4.17
N VAL A 66 -8.17 16.15 -3.28
CA VAL A 66 -9.07 16.20 -2.12
C VAL A 66 -8.55 17.23 -1.09
N PRO A 67 -9.34 18.22 -0.66
CA PRO A 67 -8.92 19.20 0.35
C PRO A 67 -8.61 18.57 1.72
N ARG A 68 -7.76 19.24 2.52
CA ARG A 68 -7.34 18.81 3.86
C ARG A 68 -8.51 18.32 4.73
N SER A 69 -9.55 19.13 4.86
CA SER A 69 -10.68 18.83 5.76
C SER A 69 -11.43 17.56 5.34
N PHE A 70 -11.66 17.35 4.04
CA PHE A 70 -12.29 16.12 3.55
C PHE A 70 -11.42 14.90 3.82
N ARG A 71 -10.10 14.99 3.60
CA ARG A 71 -9.17 13.91 3.93
C ARG A 71 -9.22 13.55 5.42
N LEU A 72 -9.23 14.55 6.30
CA LEU A 72 -9.27 14.34 7.75
C LEU A 72 -10.62 13.78 8.23
N LEU A 73 -11.74 14.18 7.59
CA LEU A 73 -13.06 13.59 7.85
C LEU A 73 -13.12 12.11 7.41
N ASP A 74 -12.58 11.77 6.25
CA ASP A 74 -12.48 10.37 5.77
C ASP A 74 -11.65 9.49 6.73
N GLU A 75 -10.60 10.06 7.32
CA GLU A 75 -9.76 9.36 8.31
C GLU A 75 -10.45 9.26 9.67
N LEU A 76 -11.19 10.28 10.11
CA LEU A 76 -11.99 10.26 11.34
C LEU A 76 -13.08 9.18 11.27
N GLU A 77 -13.78 9.09 10.14
CA GLU A 77 -14.83 8.11 9.93
C GLU A 77 -14.29 6.66 10.00
N LYS A 78 -13.09 6.42 9.45
CA LYS A 78 -12.42 5.11 9.54
C LYS A 78 -12.02 4.76 10.96
N GLY A 79 -11.45 5.72 11.71
CA GLY A 79 -11.11 5.54 13.12
C GLY A 79 -12.34 5.20 13.97
N GLN A 80 -13.43 5.96 13.81
CA GLN A 80 -14.70 5.74 14.50
C GLN A 80 -15.37 4.39 14.15
N LYS A 81 -15.26 3.94 12.89
CA LYS A 81 -15.77 2.63 12.45
C LYS A 81 -14.87 1.45 12.86
N GLY A 82 -13.70 1.69 13.45
CA GLY A 82 -12.70 0.65 13.72
C GLY A 82 -12.14 0.01 12.44
N GLN A 83 -12.20 0.71 11.30
CA GLN A 83 -11.66 0.25 10.02
C GLN A 83 -10.17 0.59 9.89
N VAL A 84 -9.40 0.05 10.84
CA VAL A 84 -7.97 0.33 11.07
C VAL A 84 -7.21 -0.98 11.18
N ALA A 85 -5.88 -0.94 11.09
CA ALA A 85 -5.07 -2.14 11.25
C ALA A 85 -5.16 -2.73 12.68
N GLU A 86 -4.93 -4.04 12.81
CA GLU A 86 -4.94 -4.70 14.11
C GLU A 86 -3.89 -4.10 15.06
N GLY A 87 -4.27 -3.89 16.32
CA GLY A 87 -3.36 -3.39 17.35
C GLY A 87 -3.00 -1.91 17.24
N VAL A 88 -3.73 -1.13 16.44
CA VAL A 88 -3.70 0.33 16.46
C VAL A 88 -5.11 0.91 16.51
N SER A 89 -5.27 2.12 17.03
CA SER A 89 -6.49 2.93 16.90
C SER A 89 -6.16 4.41 16.95
N PHE A 90 -7.05 5.26 16.46
CA PHE A 90 -6.89 6.72 16.51
C PHE A 90 -8.23 7.46 16.45
N GLY A 91 -8.22 8.70 16.93
CA GLY A 91 -9.33 9.65 16.86
C GLY A 91 -8.84 11.06 17.17
N LEU A 92 -9.76 12.03 17.27
CA LEU A 92 -9.44 13.38 17.72
C LEU A 92 -9.04 13.37 19.20
N GLU A 93 -8.14 14.27 19.60
CA GLU A 93 -7.85 14.54 21.02
C GLU A 93 -8.99 15.34 21.67
N GLU A 94 -9.53 16.32 20.94
CA GLU A 94 -10.64 17.19 21.33
C GLU A 94 -11.81 16.94 20.37
N ALA A 95 -12.94 16.41 20.88
CA ALA A 95 -14.05 15.95 20.03
C ALA A 95 -14.81 17.08 19.32
N ASP A 96 -14.65 18.31 19.78
CA ASP A 96 -15.18 19.56 19.24
C ASP A 96 -14.16 20.34 18.39
N ASP A 97 -12.96 19.80 18.12
CA ASP A 97 -11.97 20.41 17.22
C ASP A 97 -12.44 20.37 15.76
N ILE A 98 -13.14 21.43 15.34
CA ILE A 98 -13.58 21.68 13.95
C ILE A 98 -12.38 21.72 12.98
N SER A 99 -11.17 22.03 13.45
CA SER A 99 -9.97 22.11 12.61
C SER A 99 -9.34 20.74 12.31
N LEU A 100 -9.74 19.68 13.03
CA LEU A 100 -9.24 18.30 12.89
C LEU A 100 -7.71 18.23 12.98
N THR A 101 -7.12 19.03 13.86
CA THR A 101 -5.67 19.25 13.94
C THR A 101 -5.01 18.31 14.94
N LYS A 102 -5.59 18.14 16.13
CA LYS A 102 -5.02 17.26 17.17
C LYS A 102 -5.67 15.89 17.18
N TRP A 103 -4.83 14.87 17.08
CA TRP A 103 -5.24 13.47 17.07
C TRP A 103 -4.54 12.69 18.19
N SER A 104 -5.28 11.78 18.81
CA SER A 104 -4.76 10.80 19.75
C SER A 104 -4.76 9.43 19.08
N GLY A 105 -3.62 8.77 19.10
CA GLY A 105 -3.41 7.42 18.61
C GLY A 105 -2.98 6.47 19.73
N THR A 106 -3.39 5.21 19.63
CA THR A 106 -3.03 4.15 20.57
C THR A 106 -2.39 3.01 19.80
N ILE A 107 -1.24 2.52 20.28
CA ILE A 107 -0.54 1.36 19.73
C ILE A 107 -0.44 0.28 20.79
N PHE A 108 -0.94 -0.92 20.48
CA PHE A 108 -0.69 -2.13 21.27
C PHE A 108 0.65 -2.74 20.84
N GLY A 109 1.56 -2.86 21.81
CA GLY A 109 2.92 -3.31 21.55
C GLY A 109 2.97 -4.72 20.93
N PRO A 110 3.82 -4.95 19.91
CA PRO A 110 3.86 -6.22 19.19
C PRO A 110 4.32 -7.40 20.07
N PRO A 111 3.71 -8.59 19.91
CA PRO A 111 4.05 -9.77 20.70
C PRO A 111 5.46 -10.29 20.38
N GLY A 112 6.10 -10.96 21.35
CA GLY A 112 7.48 -11.45 21.23
C GLY A 112 8.54 -10.34 21.22
N THR A 113 8.23 -9.17 21.81
CA THR A 113 9.13 -8.01 21.87
C THR A 113 9.15 -7.39 23.27
N ALA A 114 10.13 -6.53 23.56
CA ALA A 114 10.19 -5.76 24.81
C ALA A 114 9.00 -4.78 25.00
N PHE A 115 8.19 -4.56 23.96
CA PHE A 115 6.99 -3.72 23.97
C PHE A 115 5.71 -4.54 24.25
N GLU A 116 5.78 -5.87 24.29
CA GLU A 116 4.62 -6.76 24.45
C GLU A 116 3.82 -6.47 25.74
N ASN A 117 2.49 -6.65 25.67
CA ASN A 117 1.51 -6.36 26.72
C ASN A 117 1.42 -4.90 27.18
N ARG A 118 2.07 -3.95 26.49
CA ARG A 118 2.02 -2.52 26.80
C ARG A 118 1.15 -1.75 25.81
N ILE A 119 0.57 -0.66 26.29
CA ILE A 119 -0.23 0.30 25.51
C ILE A 119 0.53 1.61 25.42
N TYR A 120 0.75 2.11 24.21
CA TYR A 120 1.46 3.36 23.95
C TYR A 120 0.51 4.41 23.38
N CYS A 121 0.36 5.53 24.10
CA CYS A 121 -0.40 6.69 23.64
C CYS A 121 0.51 7.61 22.82
N VAL A 122 0.00 8.10 21.69
CA VAL A 122 0.70 8.93 20.70
C VAL A 122 -0.15 10.15 20.39
N SER A 123 0.43 11.35 20.47
CA SER A 123 -0.12 12.58 19.93
C SER A 123 0.30 12.75 18.48
N ILE A 124 -0.64 13.11 17.61
CA ILE A 124 -0.37 13.42 16.20
C ILE A 124 -0.96 14.80 15.88
N ASN A 125 -0.15 15.69 15.32
CA ASN A 125 -0.54 17.05 14.94
C ASN A 125 -0.58 17.18 13.41
N CYS A 126 -1.78 17.30 12.86
CA CYS A 126 -2.02 17.45 11.43
C CYS A 126 -2.01 18.94 11.06
N GLY A 127 -0.84 19.48 10.71
CA GLY A 127 -0.66 20.89 10.34
C GLY A 127 -1.51 21.36 9.15
N PRO A 128 -1.50 22.68 8.82
CA PRO A 128 -2.32 23.26 7.75
C PRO A 128 -2.00 22.69 6.36
N SER A 129 -0.76 22.23 6.15
CA SER A 129 -0.29 21.59 4.92
C SER A 129 -0.61 20.08 4.80
N TYR A 130 -1.19 19.45 5.83
CA TYR A 130 -1.56 18.03 5.76
C TYR A 130 -2.68 17.81 4.71
N PRO A 131 -2.66 16.75 3.89
CA PRO A 131 -1.73 15.62 3.86
C PRO A 131 -0.49 15.81 2.95
N ASP A 132 -0.31 16.97 2.33
CA ASP A 132 0.82 17.22 1.41
C ASP A 132 2.17 17.22 2.14
N GLU A 133 2.20 17.74 3.38
CA GLU A 133 3.30 17.55 4.34
C GLU A 133 2.94 16.50 5.41
N PRO A 134 3.94 15.79 5.97
CA PRO A 134 3.71 14.84 7.07
C PRO A 134 3.20 15.53 8.34
N PRO A 135 2.41 14.83 9.17
CA PRO A 135 2.04 15.31 10.49
C PRO A 135 3.23 15.20 11.46
N GLU A 136 3.21 16.01 12.52
CA GLU A 136 4.15 15.85 13.63
C GLU A 136 3.63 14.75 14.56
N VAL A 137 4.54 13.94 15.12
CA VAL A 137 4.19 12.77 15.94
C VAL A 137 5.02 12.78 17.20
N CYS A 138 4.36 12.63 18.35
CA CYS A 138 5.00 12.59 19.66
C CYS A 138 4.36 11.50 20.52
N PHE A 139 5.16 10.59 21.06
CA PHE A 139 4.71 9.64 22.08
C PHE A 139 4.39 10.40 23.37
N ARG A 140 3.26 10.07 24.01
CA ARG A 140 2.92 10.53 25.37
C ARG A 140 3.42 9.55 26.42
N THR A 141 3.34 8.25 26.12
CA THR A 141 3.90 7.17 26.94
C THR A 141 5.39 7.01 26.64
N ARG A 142 6.25 6.94 27.67
CA ARG A 142 7.70 6.80 27.47
C ARG A 142 8.06 5.51 26.76
N ILE A 143 8.89 5.64 25.74
CA ILE A 143 9.33 4.54 24.89
C ILE A 143 10.83 4.65 24.61
N ASN A 144 11.52 3.52 24.58
CA ASN A 144 12.91 3.45 24.12
C ASN A 144 12.95 2.82 22.73
N MET A 145 13.11 3.66 21.70
CA MET A 145 13.14 3.26 20.28
C MET A 145 14.06 4.20 19.49
N HIS A 146 14.86 3.68 18.56
CA HIS A 146 15.85 4.48 17.81
C HIS A 146 15.28 5.66 17.01
N SER A 147 13.99 5.64 16.70
CA SER A 147 13.31 6.70 15.94
C SER A 147 12.62 7.76 16.80
N VAL A 148 12.79 7.73 18.12
CA VAL A 148 12.13 8.62 19.07
C VAL A 148 13.19 9.37 19.88
N ASP A 149 13.00 10.67 20.06
CA ASP A 149 13.89 11.50 20.88
C ASP A 149 13.56 11.38 22.40
N PRO A 150 14.41 11.91 23.30
CA PRO A 150 14.15 11.88 24.74
C PRO A 150 12.90 12.65 25.21
N ASN A 151 12.25 13.42 24.33
CA ASN A 151 11.01 14.16 24.60
C ASN A 151 9.77 13.45 24.02
N GLY A 152 9.93 12.28 23.39
CA GLY A 152 8.86 11.51 22.75
C GLY A 152 8.63 11.83 21.28
N VAL A 153 9.31 12.82 20.70
CA VAL A 153 9.11 13.24 19.30
C VAL A 153 9.71 12.21 18.34
N VAL A 154 8.93 11.81 17.33
CA VAL A 154 9.39 10.89 16.29
C VAL A 154 10.24 11.64 15.27
N LEU A 155 11.51 11.24 15.13
CA LEU A 155 12.48 11.91 14.27
C LEU A 155 12.24 11.56 12.79
N ARG A 156 11.92 12.60 11.99
CA ARG A 156 11.70 12.48 10.53
C ARG A 156 12.89 11.91 9.77
N SER A 157 14.12 12.07 10.28
CA SER A 157 15.34 11.58 9.63
C SER A 157 15.53 10.06 9.74
N SER A 158 15.17 9.47 10.87
CA SER A 158 15.33 8.04 11.17
C SER A 158 14.12 7.22 10.79
N PHE A 159 12.90 7.76 10.89
CA PHE A 159 11.67 7.04 10.56
C PHE A 159 11.36 7.09 9.05
N PRO A 160 11.42 5.95 8.31
CA PRO A 160 11.39 5.97 6.84
C PRO A 160 10.13 6.59 6.23
N LEU A 161 8.97 6.41 6.86
CA LEU A 161 7.67 6.85 6.36
C LEU A 161 7.50 8.38 6.43
N LEU A 162 7.99 9.04 7.49
CA LEU A 162 7.99 10.51 7.58
C LEU A 162 9.09 11.13 6.70
N ARG A 163 10.22 10.42 6.52
CA ARG A 163 11.33 10.84 5.63
C ARG A 163 10.87 10.95 4.18
N ALA A 164 10.18 9.93 3.69
CA ALA A 164 9.69 9.83 2.31
C ALA A 164 8.15 9.95 2.25
N TRP A 165 7.59 10.90 3.02
CA TRP A 165 6.14 11.12 3.10
C TRP A 165 5.53 11.40 1.72
N GLN A 166 4.33 10.85 1.49
CA GLN A 166 3.54 11.09 0.30
C GLN A 166 2.08 11.33 0.68
N ARG A 167 1.41 12.21 -0.09
CA ARG A 167 0.01 12.64 0.14
C ARG A 167 -1.01 11.52 0.35
N HIS A 168 -0.73 10.33 -0.18
CA HIS A 168 -1.64 9.19 -0.08
C HIS A 168 -1.55 8.44 1.26
N TYR A 169 -0.52 8.67 2.07
CA TYR A 169 -0.37 8.08 3.41
C TYR A 169 -1.39 8.62 4.41
N THR A 170 -1.78 7.79 5.38
CA THR A 170 -2.81 8.03 6.40
C THR A 170 -2.23 7.92 7.81
N LEU A 171 -2.99 8.38 8.80
CA LEU A 171 -2.75 8.14 10.23
C LEU A 171 -2.72 6.65 10.58
N ASP A 172 -3.62 5.86 9.98
CA ASP A 172 -3.65 4.39 10.10
C ASP A 172 -2.32 3.75 9.64
N LEU A 173 -1.82 4.14 8.47
CA LEU A 173 -0.56 3.64 7.94
C LEU A 173 0.65 4.10 8.78
N LEU A 174 0.61 5.32 9.29
CA LEU A 174 1.63 5.89 10.17
C LEU A 174 1.74 5.12 11.48
N LEU A 175 0.62 4.87 12.17
CA LEU A 175 0.59 4.08 13.40
C LEU A 175 0.96 2.62 13.17
N THR A 176 0.50 2.04 12.06
CA THR A 176 0.90 0.69 11.62
C THR A 176 2.41 0.60 11.42
N ALA A 177 3.02 1.59 10.75
CA ALA A 177 4.46 1.63 10.52
C ALA A 177 5.26 1.83 11.82
N LEU A 178 4.77 2.62 12.78
CA LEU A 178 5.37 2.72 14.12
C LEU A 178 5.33 1.37 14.85
N ARG A 179 4.21 0.65 14.79
CA ARG A 179 4.08 -0.72 15.35
C ARG A 179 5.05 -1.70 14.69
N GLN A 180 5.30 -1.59 13.38
CA GLN A 180 6.32 -2.41 12.70
C GLN A 180 7.75 -2.03 13.11
N GLU A 181 8.04 -0.74 13.32
CA GLU A 181 9.35 -0.31 13.84
C GLU A 181 9.62 -0.83 15.26
N MET A 182 8.61 -0.90 16.14
CA MET A 182 8.75 -1.57 17.44
C MET A 182 9.16 -3.05 17.28
N ALA A 183 8.61 -3.74 16.27
CA ALA A 183 8.94 -5.14 15.95
C ALA A 183 10.29 -5.31 15.21
N ALA A 184 10.89 -4.24 14.68
CA ALA A 184 12.14 -4.28 13.93
C ALA A 184 13.29 -4.87 14.78
N PRO A 185 14.25 -5.59 14.18
CA PRO A 185 15.30 -6.29 14.92
C PRO A 185 16.20 -5.36 15.76
N ALA A 186 16.32 -4.08 15.39
CA ALA A 186 17.04 -3.06 16.14
C ALA A 186 16.30 -2.61 17.41
N ASN A 187 14.96 -2.61 17.42
CA ASN A 187 14.14 -2.05 18.50
C ASN A 187 13.57 -3.13 19.43
N ARG A 188 13.18 -4.29 18.90
CA ARG A 188 12.38 -5.32 19.60
C ARG A 188 12.98 -5.92 20.89
N ARG A 189 14.26 -5.64 21.19
CA ARG A 189 15.00 -6.08 22.39
C ARG A 189 15.52 -4.92 23.26
N LEU A 190 15.19 -3.66 22.92
CA LEU A 190 15.63 -2.51 23.70
C LEU A 190 14.97 -2.52 25.10
N PRO A 191 15.74 -2.27 26.18
CA PRO A 191 15.17 -2.18 27.52
C PRO A 191 14.21 -0.98 27.58
N GLN A 192 12.95 -1.26 27.90
CA GLN A 192 11.92 -0.22 27.98
C GLN A 192 11.88 0.44 29.37
N PRO A 193 11.40 1.69 29.46
CA PRO A 193 11.05 2.34 30.73
C PRO A 193 10.01 1.53 31.55
N PRO A 194 9.75 1.92 32.81
CA PRO A 194 8.61 1.41 33.56
C PRO A 194 7.30 1.54 32.77
N GLU A 195 6.38 0.61 32.95
CA GLU A 195 5.06 0.67 32.32
C GLU A 195 4.24 1.83 32.91
N GLY A 196 3.50 2.55 32.06
CA GLY A 196 2.71 3.72 32.46
C GLY A 196 3.51 5.00 32.68
N ASP A 197 4.83 4.99 32.49
CA ASP A 197 5.65 6.21 32.52
C ASP A 197 5.32 7.11 31.31
N MET A 198 5.30 8.43 31.52
CA MET A 198 4.86 9.44 30.55
C MET A 198 5.92 10.54 30.40
N TYR A 199 6.00 11.18 29.23
CA TYR A 199 6.91 12.31 29.00
C TYR A 199 6.49 13.55 29.80
#